data_AF-A0A956AZK8-F1
#
_entry.id   AF-A0A956AZK8-F1
#
_cell.length_a   1.000
_cell.length_b   1.000
_cell.length_c   1.000
_cell.angle_alpha   90.00
_cell.angle_beta   90.00
_cell.angle_gamma   90.00
#
_symmetry.space_group_name_H-M   'P 1'
#
loop_
_entity.id
_entity.type
_entity.pdbx_description
1 polymer ?
#
loop_
_entity_poly.entity_id
_entity_poly.type
_entity_poly.pdbx_seq_one_letter_code
_entity_poly.pdbx_strand_id
1 'polypeptide(L)'
;EPRFEYGIIVCAMRMFRENFSEYYRNLINAHRYTPPTDIFAMASVELARASIIARDEYGLPVVGFDLAGEEAGYPAGNHTDAFEFCHKRFMKKTVHAGEAYGPESIFQAITDLHADRIGHGTYLLEPDAISDPSITDKEKYVAQLGEYIADRRITLEVCLTSNLQTNPNMSSLAEHSFKKLRQHRLSTTICTDNRTVSNTTVTRELMLAVEHLGLDQHDLKSIIVYGFKRSFMPGTYLEKRAYVRSIIDYYEQVAAEHAQAHGLAAGKAG
;
A
#
# COMPACT_ATOMS: atom_id res chain seq x y z
N GLU A 1 7.84 16.01 20.54
CA GLU A 1 7.06 15.13 19.64
C GLU A 1 6.47 15.94 18.49
N PRO A 2 6.61 15.50 17.23
CA PRO A 2 5.98 16.12 16.07
C PRO A 2 4.45 16.07 16.16
N ARG A 3 3.78 17.07 15.58
CA ARG A 3 2.31 17.13 15.53
C ARG A 3 1.75 15.94 14.73
N PHE A 4 0.63 15.38 15.16
CA PHE A 4 -0.10 14.39 14.38
C PHE A 4 -0.72 15.02 13.13
N GLU A 5 -0.43 14.44 11.97
CA GLU A 5 -0.98 14.82 10.68
C GLU A 5 -1.67 13.62 10.02
N TYR A 6 -2.73 13.88 9.25
CA TYR A 6 -3.49 12.84 8.56
C TYR A 6 -3.91 13.26 7.16
N GLY A 7 -4.20 12.27 6.32
CA GLY A 7 -4.85 12.43 5.04
C GLY A 7 -5.84 11.30 4.81
N ILE A 8 -6.81 11.53 3.94
CA ILE A 8 -7.84 10.57 3.57
C ILE A 8 -7.47 9.97 2.21
N ILE A 9 -7.36 8.65 2.15
CA ILE A 9 -7.31 7.92 0.89
C ILE A 9 -8.70 7.32 0.67
N VAL A 10 -9.29 7.59 -0.49
CA VAL A 10 -10.60 7.04 -0.85
C VAL A 10 -10.40 5.78 -1.65
N CYS A 11 -11.02 4.68 -1.22
CA CYS A 11 -10.78 3.36 -1.80
C CYS A 11 -11.99 2.88 -2.61
N ALA A 12 -11.77 2.61 -3.90
CA ALA A 12 -12.71 1.90 -4.75
C ALA A 12 -12.68 0.40 -4.46
N MET A 13 -13.84 -0.26 -4.61
CA MET A 13 -13.95 -1.70 -4.47
C MET A 13 -13.85 -2.38 -5.84
N ARG A 14 -12.97 -3.38 -5.96
CA ARG A 14 -12.82 -4.23 -7.16
C ARG A 14 -14.13 -4.91 -7.57
N MET A 15 -14.93 -5.28 -6.56
CA MET A 15 -16.26 -5.83 -6.72
C MET A 15 -17.11 -5.53 -5.50
N PHE A 16 -18.42 -5.65 -5.63
CA PHE A 16 -19.38 -5.59 -4.52
C PHE A 16 -20.61 -6.43 -4.84
N ARG A 17 -21.34 -6.82 -3.80
CA ARG A 17 -22.54 -7.65 -3.90
C ARG A 17 -23.73 -6.94 -3.27
N GLU A 18 -24.95 -7.35 -3.64
CA GLU A 18 -26.20 -6.78 -3.12
C GLU A 18 -26.37 -6.87 -1.60
N ASN A 19 -25.67 -7.81 -0.95
CA ASN A 19 -25.71 -7.99 0.49
C ASN A 19 -24.69 -7.12 1.24
N PHE A 20 -23.82 -6.38 0.54
CA PHE A 20 -22.84 -5.50 1.19
C PHE A 20 -23.51 -4.27 1.79
N SER A 21 -24.51 -3.71 1.10
CA SER A 21 -25.33 -2.61 1.60
C SER A 21 -26.59 -2.43 0.76
N GLU A 22 -27.57 -1.67 1.28
CA GLU A 22 -28.72 -1.24 0.50
C GLU A 22 -28.32 -0.39 -0.72
N TYR A 23 -27.28 0.45 -0.57
CA TYR A 23 -26.73 1.24 -1.68
C TYR A 23 -26.27 0.35 -2.85
N TYR A 24 -25.44 -0.66 -2.57
CA TYR A 24 -24.93 -1.55 -3.63
C TYR A 24 -26.05 -2.38 -4.25
N ARG A 25 -27.04 -2.81 -3.46
CA ARG A 25 -28.24 -3.48 -3.96
C ARG A 25 -29.00 -2.60 -4.95
N ASN A 26 -29.26 -1.36 -4.60
CA ASN A 26 -29.99 -0.42 -5.45
C ASN A 26 -29.22 -0.13 -6.74
N LEU A 27 -27.90 0.04 -6.65
CA LEU A 27 -27.04 0.25 -7.82
C LEU A 27 -27.07 -0.96 -8.77
N ILE A 28 -26.88 -2.18 -8.26
CA ILE A 28 -26.95 -3.40 -9.08
C ILE A 28 -28.34 -3.55 -9.72
N ASN A 29 -29.41 -3.35 -8.95
CA ASN A 29 -30.78 -3.46 -9.45
C ASN A 29 -31.12 -2.45 -10.54
N ALA A 30 -30.63 -1.21 -10.42
CA ALA A 30 -30.80 -0.18 -11.44
C ALA A 30 -30.08 -0.55 -12.75
N HIS A 31 -29.00 -1.32 -12.66
CA HIS A 31 -28.17 -1.75 -13.79
C HIS A 31 -28.28 -3.26 -14.08
N ARG A 32 -29.43 -3.89 -13.82
CA ARG A 32 -29.59 -5.36 -13.85
C ARG A 32 -29.28 -6.08 -15.17
N TYR A 33 -29.14 -5.34 -16.27
CA TYR A 33 -28.77 -5.86 -17.59
C TYR A 33 -27.32 -5.53 -17.99
N THR A 34 -26.60 -4.80 -17.15
CA THR A 34 -25.19 -4.43 -17.34
C THR A 34 -24.31 -5.53 -16.75
N PRO A 35 -23.21 -5.94 -17.43
CA PRO A 35 -22.24 -6.84 -16.83
C PRO A 35 -21.74 -6.31 -15.47
N PRO A 36 -21.62 -7.15 -14.43
CA PRO A 36 -21.21 -6.70 -13.10
C PRO A 36 -19.90 -5.91 -13.08
N THR A 37 -18.91 -6.31 -13.89
CA THR A 37 -17.62 -5.62 -14.03
C THR A 37 -17.78 -4.16 -14.43
N ASP A 38 -18.72 -3.87 -15.34
CA ASP A 38 -18.94 -2.52 -15.84
C ASP A 38 -19.64 -1.66 -14.77
N ILE A 39 -20.48 -2.28 -13.93
CA ILE A 39 -21.10 -1.60 -12.77
C ILE A 39 -20.01 -1.21 -11.75
N PHE A 40 -19.05 -2.09 -11.48
CA PHE A 40 -17.94 -1.82 -10.55
C PHE A 40 -17.01 -0.72 -11.08
N ALA A 41 -16.70 -0.76 -12.39
CA ALA A 41 -15.92 0.28 -13.06
C ALA A 41 -16.61 1.64 -13.00
N MET A 42 -17.92 1.69 -13.30
CA MET A 42 -18.73 2.90 -13.23
C MET A 42 -18.77 3.49 -11.81
N ALA A 43 -18.97 2.65 -10.79
CA ALA A 43 -18.94 3.07 -9.40
C ALA A 43 -17.58 3.68 -9.01
N SER A 44 -16.48 3.14 -9.55
CA SER A 44 -15.13 3.65 -9.31
C SER A 44 -14.92 5.04 -9.93
N VAL A 45 -15.44 5.28 -11.14
CA VAL A 45 -15.38 6.59 -11.79
C VAL A 45 -16.17 7.63 -10.99
N GLU A 46 -17.36 7.29 -10.53
CA GLU A 46 -18.17 8.20 -9.71
C GLU A 46 -17.50 8.50 -8.35
N LEU A 47 -16.90 7.50 -7.72
CA LEU A 47 -16.12 7.71 -6.49
C LEU A 47 -14.90 8.60 -6.73
N ALA A 48 -14.20 8.44 -7.87
CA ALA A 48 -13.08 9.29 -8.25
C ALA A 48 -13.51 10.76 -8.45
N ARG A 49 -14.67 11.00 -9.10
CA ARG A 49 -15.26 12.35 -9.21
C ARG A 49 -15.57 12.94 -7.85
N ALA A 50 -16.26 12.20 -6.98
CA ALA A 50 -16.61 12.64 -5.64
C ALA A 50 -15.36 12.96 -4.79
N SER A 51 -14.29 12.16 -4.93
CA SER A 51 -13.03 12.37 -4.22
C SER A 51 -12.33 13.68 -4.61
N ILE A 52 -12.38 14.04 -5.89
CA ILE A 52 -11.85 15.31 -6.39
C ILE A 52 -12.67 16.49 -5.88
N ILE A 53 -14.00 16.40 -5.94
CA ILE A 53 -14.89 17.45 -5.41
C ILE A 53 -14.65 17.64 -3.90
N ALA A 54 -14.55 16.54 -3.14
CA ALA A 54 -14.21 16.56 -1.73
C ALA A 54 -12.89 17.30 -1.44
N ARG A 55 -11.85 17.07 -2.25
CA ARG A 55 -10.56 17.75 -2.13
C ARG A 55 -10.63 19.22 -2.52
N ASP A 56 -11.16 19.51 -3.70
CA ASP A 56 -10.97 20.80 -4.39
C ASP A 56 -12.05 21.82 -4.03
N GLU A 57 -13.30 21.39 -3.79
CA GLU A 57 -14.42 22.28 -3.50
C GLU A 57 -14.71 22.37 -1.99
N TYR A 58 -14.60 21.25 -1.28
CA TYR A 58 -14.88 21.20 0.16
C TYR A 58 -13.63 21.32 1.05
N GLY A 59 -12.42 21.32 0.45
CA GLY A 59 -11.16 21.46 1.19
C GLY A 59 -10.86 20.31 2.15
N LEU A 60 -11.46 19.13 1.95
CA LEU A 60 -11.16 17.95 2.76
C LEU A 60 -9.76 17.42 2.41
N PRO A 61 -9.02 16.86 3.37
CA PRO A 61 -7.65 16.37 3.13
C PRO A 61 -7.67 15.02 2.40
N VAL A 62 -8.38 14.93 1.28
CA VAL A 62 -8.35 13.77 0.38
C VAL A 62 -7.07 13.82 -0.44
N VAL A 63 -6.17 12.89 -0.15
CA VAL A 63 -4.79 12.92 -0.64
C VAL A 63 -4.47 11.81 -1.63
N GLY A 64 -5.33 10.79 -1.71
CA GLY A 64 -5.14 9.73 -2.67
C GLY A 64 -6.40 8.92 -2.96
N PHE A 65 -6.28 8.10 -4.00
CA PHE A 65 -7.27 7.13 -4.44
C PHE A 65 -6.65 5.73 -4.36
N ASP A 66 -7.45 4.74 -3.97
CA ASP A 66 -7.04 3.36 -3.81
C ASP A 66 -8.01 2.39 -4.50
N LEU A 67 -7.57 1.16 -4.73
CA LEU A 67 -8.38 0.05 -5.19
C LEU A 67 -8.09 -1.16 -4.30
N ALA A 68 -9.14 -1.70 -3.67
CA ALA A 68 -9.07 -2.87 -2.79
C ALA A 68 -10.28 -3.80 -2.99
N GLY A 69 -10.33 -4.87 -2.20
CA GLY A 69 -11.34 -5.93 -2.31
C GLY A 69 -10.77 -7.18 -2.97
N GLU A 70 -11.66 -8.10 -3.37
CA GLU A 70 -11.28 -9.39 -3.96
C GLU A 70 -10.41 -9.18 -5.21
N GLU A 71 -9.13 -9.56 -5.13
CA GLU A 71 -8.13 -9.28 -6.17
C GLU A 71 -8.20 -10.30 -7.31
N ALA A 72 -8.20 -11.59 -6.97
CA ALA A 72 -8.30 -12.68 -7.94
C ALA A 72 -9.65 -12.63 -8.66
N GLY A 73 -9.63 -12.64 -9.99
CA GLY A 73 -10.83 -12.56 -10.82
C GLY A 73 -11.37 -11.14 -11.06
N TYR A 74 -10.85 -10.12 -10.37
CA TYR A 74 -11.23 -8.71 -10.56
C TYR A 74 -9.99 -7.84 -10.81
N PRO A 75 -9.38 -7.94 -12.01
CA PRO A 75 -8.11 -7.32 -12.33
C PRO A 75 -8.16 -5.80 -12.21
N ALA A 76 -7.00 -5.20 -11.92
CA ALA A 76 -6.87 -3.76 -11.73
C ALA A 76 -7.32 -2.96 -12.97
N GLY A 77 -7.03 -3.49 -14.18
CA GLY A 77 -7.36 -2.86 -15.45
C GLY A 77 -8.84 -2.51 -15.65
N ASN A 78 -9.78 -3.17 -14.96
CA ASN A 78 -11.21 -2.83 -15.01
C ASN A 78 -11.51 -1.42 -14.47
N HIS A 79 -10.59 -0.82 -13.71
CA HIS A 79 -10.78 0.47 -13.05
C HIS A 79 -9.95 1.59 -13.69
N THR A 80 -9.36 1.36 -14.86
CA THR A 80 -8.45 2.29 -15.55
C THR A 80 -9.03 3.70 -15.69
N ASP A 81 -10.30 3.84 -16.11
CA ASP A 81 -10.93 5.14 -16.31
C ASP A 81 -10.98 6.01 -15.04
N ALA A 82 -11.22 5.38 -13.89
CA ALA A 82 -11.25 6.08 -12.60
C ALA A 82 -9.85 6.57 -12.20
N PHE A 83 -8.84 5.72 -12.36
CA PHE A 83 -7.46 6.05 -12.03
C PHE A 83 -6.86 7.07 -12.99
N GLU A 84 -7.20 7.01 -14.28
CA GLU A 84 -6.82 8.02 -15.27
C GLU A 84 -7.47 9.37 -14.95
N PHE A 85 -8.73 9.38 -14.54
CA PHE A 85 -9.41 10.59 -14.09
C PHE A 85 -8.70 11.24 -12.89
N CYS A 86 -8.28 10.43 -11.91
CA CYS A 86 -7.48 10.84 -10.76
C CYS A 86 -6.09 11.32 -11.17
N HIS A 87 -5.43 10.61 -12.08
CA HIS A 87 -4.08 10.91 -12.56
C HIS A 87 -4.02 12.28 -13.23
N LYS A 88 -4.96 12.57 -14.14
CA LYS A 88 -5.08 13.88 -14.82
C LYS A 88 -5.35 15.05 -13.89
N ARG A 89 -5.70 14.79 -12.63
CA ARG A 89 -5.96 15.79 -11.57
C ARG A 89 -4.94 15.76 -10.44
N PHE A 90 -3.78 15.14 -10.71
CA PHE A 90 -2.66 15.00 -9.78
C PHE A 90 -3.03 14.36 -8.43
N MET A 91 -4.15 13.62 -8.36
CA MET A 91 -4.49 12.83 -7.18
C MET A 91 -3.50 11.66 -7.08
N LYS A 92 -2.94 11.41 -5.89
CA LYS A 92 -2.03 10.29 -5.67
C LYS A 92 -2.78 8.96 -5.66
N LYS A 93 -2.11 7.88 -6.04
CA LYS A 93 -2.75 6.58 -6.18
C LYS A 93 -1.97 5.52 -5.43
N THR A 94 -2.66 4.70 -4.65
CA THR A 94 -2.14 3.40 -4.20
C THR A 94 -3.07 2.33 -4.71
N VAL A 95 -2.63 1.08 -4.79
CA VAL A 95 -3.46 -0.02 -5.28
C VAL A 95 -3.09 -1.26 -4.48
N HIS A 96 -4.07 -1.94 -3.88
CA HIS A 96 -3.85 -3.28 -3.32
C HIS A 96 -3.56 -4.24 -4.47
N ALA A 97 -2.33 -4.76 -4.50
CA ALA A 97 -1.89 -5.67 -5.54
C ALA A 97 -0.81 -6.61 -5.03
N GLY A 98 -0.83 -7.85 -5.53
CA GLY A 98 0.16 -8.86 -5.13
C GLY A 98 -0.15 -9.53 -3.80
N GLU A 99 -1.41 -9.54 -3.33
CA GLU A 99 -1.81 -10.16 -2.06
C GLU A 99 -2.50 -11.51 -2.28
N ALA A 100 -3.48 -11.55 -3.19
CA ALA A 100 -4.27 -12.71 -3.58
C ALA A 100 -4.17 -13.01 -5.09
N TYR A 101 -3.54 -12.13 -5.86
CA TYR A 101 -3.13 -12.35 -7.25
C TYR A 101 -1.62 -12.11 -7.41
N GLY A 102 -1.01 -12.73 -8.43
CA GLY A 102 0.45 -12.77 -8.62
C GLY A 102 1.08 -11.43 -9.04
N PRO A 103 2.38 -11.44 -9.37
CA PRO A 103 3.13 -10.29 -9.88
C PRO A 103 2.46 -9.51 -11.02
N GLU A 104 1.62 -10.16 -11.83
CA GLU A 104 0.84 -9.55 -12.89
C GLU A 104 -0.09 -8.44 -12.39
N SER A 105 -0.68 -8.62 -11.20
CA SER A 105 -1.53 -7.59 -10.57
C SER A 105 -0.76 -6.34 -10.23
N ILE A 106 0.46 -6.49 -9.71
CA ILE A 106 1.33 -5.38 -9.35
C ILE A 106 1.77 -4.64 -10.62
N PHE A 107 2.06 -5.38 -11.69
CA PHE A 107 2.35 -4.79 -13.00
C PHE A 107 1.17 -3.92 -13.47
N GLN A 108 -0.06 -4.44 -13.50
CA GLN A 108 -1.26 -3.69 -13.88
C GLN A 108 -1.50 -2.46 -13.00
N ALA A 109 -1.30 -2.59 -11.68
CA ALA A 109 -1.40 -1.47 -10.75
C ALA A 109 -0.47 -0.30 -11.16
N ILE A 110 0.74 -0.61 -11.62
CA ILE A 110 1.73 0.39 -12.05
C ILE A 110 1.42 0.90 -13.45
N THR A 111 1.18 0.02 -14.42
CA THR A 111 1.09 0.39 -15.83
C THR A 111 -0.25 0.97 -16.21
N ASP A 112 -1.33 0.39 -15.68
CA ASP A 112 -2.69 0.73 -16.08
C ASP A 112 -3.27 1.78 -15.13
N LEU A 113 -2.99 1.64 -13.83
CA LEU A 113 -3.55 2.51 -12.79
C LEU A 113 -2.59 3.60 -12.30
N HIS A 114 -1.35 3.64 -12.82
CA HIS A 114 -0.35 4.65 -12.46
C HIS A 114 -0.07 4.76 -10.95
N ALA A 115 -0.07 3.62 -10.25
CA ALA A 115 0.11 3.59 -8.80
C ALA A 115 1.42 4.27 -8.34
N ASP A 116 1.31 5.18 -7.38
CA ASP A 116 2.46 5.83 -6.70
C ASP A 116 3.02 4.95 -5.56
N ARG A 117 2.19 4.03 -5.02
CA ARG A 117 2.50 3.02 -3.98
C ARG A 117 1.72 1.74 -4.26
N ILE A 118 2.13 0.63 -3.64
CA ILE A 118 1.44 -0.67 -3.75
C ILE A 118 1.04 -1.13 -2.35
N GLY A 119 -0.26 -1.39 -2.17
CA GLY A 119 -0.79 -2.10 -1.02
C GLY A 119 -0.33 -3.55 -1.05
N HIS A 120 0.29 -4.03 0.03
CA HIS A 120 0.91 -5.35 0.16
C HIS A 120 2.15 -5.57 -0.72
N GLY A 121 1.98 -6.02 -1.97
CA GLY A 121 3.08 -6.48 -2.82
C GLY A 121 3.71 -7.80 -2.36
N THR A 122 2.96 -8.62 -1.63
CA THR A 122 3.43 -9.85 -0.97
C THR A 122 4.05 -10.84 -1.96
N TYR A 123 3.46 -11.01 -3.14
CA TYR A 123 3.92 -11.92 -4.18
C TYR A 123 4.91 -11.30 -5.18
N LEU A 124 5.37 -10.05 -4.99
CA LEU A 124 6.17 -9.32 -6.00
C LEU A 124 7.34 -10.13 -6.57
N LEU A 125 8.08 -10.84 -5.70
CA LEU A 125 9.28 -11.57 -6.09
C LEU A 125 9.03 -13.08 -6.20
N GLU A 126 7.78 -13.52 -6.31
CA GLU A 126 7.39 -14.94 -6.33
C GLU A 126 7.01 -15.37 -7.76
N PRO A 127 7.94 -15.95 -8.53
CA PRO A 127 7.66 -16.40 -9.90
C PRO A 127 6.59 -17.50 -9.95
N ASP A 128 6.53 -18.35 -8.93
CA ASP A 128 5.54 -19.44 -8.84
C ASP A 128 4.10 -18.93 -8.65
N ALA A 129 3.92 -17.67 -8.23
CA ALA A 129 2.62 -17.03 -8.14
C ALA A 129 2.10 -16.50 -9.48
N ILE A 130 2.92 -16.53 -10.55
CA ILE A 130 2.51 -16.13 -11.89
C ILE A 130 1.59 -17.18 -12.50
N SER A 131 0.42 -16.75 -12.91
CA SER A 131 -0.63 -17.56 -13.52
C SER A 131 -0.81 -17.30 -15.02
N ASP A 132 -0.34 -16.16 -15.54
CA ASP A 132 -0.44 -15.82 -16.96
C ASP A 132 0.48 -16.74 -17.80
N PRO A 133 -0.10 -17.60 -18.68
CA PRO A 133 0.69 -18.52 -19.50
C PRO A 133 1.50 -17.83 -20.59
N SER A 134 1.23 -16.55 -20.89
CA SER A 134 2.02 -15.76 -21.85
C SER A 134 3.38 -15.34 -21.29
N ILE A 135 3.55 -15.36 -19.96
CA ILE A 135 4.82 -15.09 -19.28
C ILE A 135 5.63 -16.38 -19.24
N THR A 136 6.54 -16.54 -20.20
CA THR A 136 7.35 -17.75 -20.37
C THR A 136 8.59 -17.78 -19.48
N ASP A 137 9.18 -16.61 -19.17
CA ASP A 137 10.34 -16.45 -18.30
C ASP A 137 9.91 -15.71 -17.03
N LYS A 138 9.43 -16.49 -16.05
CA LYS A 138 8.80 -15.99 -14.82
C LYS A 138 9.80 -15.30 -13.90
N GLU A 139 11.01 -15.84 -13.81
CA GLU A 139 12.12 -15.31 -13.02
C GLU A 139 12.57 -13.95 -13.57
N LYS A 140 12.72 -13.83 -14.89
CA LYS A 140 13.03 -12.54 -15.51
C LYS A 140 11.90 -11.54 -15.32
N TYR A 141 10.65 -11.97 -15.41
CA TYR A 141 9.49 -11.10 -15.21
C TYR A 141 9.51 -10.46 -13.81
N VAL A 142 9.62 -11.26 -12.75
CA VAL A 142 9.66 -10.72 -11.37
C VAL A 142 10.91 -9.89 -11.11
N ALA A 143 12.05 -10.24 -11.72
CA ALA A 143 13.27 -9.46 -11.61
C ALA A 143 13.10 -8.06 -12.25
N GLN A 144 12.56 -7.99 -13.47
CA GLN A 144 12.34 -6.71 -14.16
C GLN A 144 11.31 -5.82 -13.44
N LEU A 145 10.23 -6.42 -12.95
CA LEU A 145 9.21 -5.69 -12.18
C LEU A 145 9.79 -5.16 -10.86
N GLY A 146 10.55 -5.99 -10.14
CA GLY A 146 11.26 -5.61 -8.92
C GLY A 146 12.25 -4.46 -9.15
N GLU A 147 13.07 -4.55 -10.20
CA GLU A 147 14.03 -3.49 -10.59
C GLU A 147 13.31 -2.17 -10.91
N TYR A 148 12.20 -2.21 -11.66
CA TYR A 148 11.41 -1.01 -11.95
C TYR A 148 10.87 -0.34 -10.68
N ILE A 149 10.33 -1.13 -9.76
CA ILE A 149 9.81 -0.66 -8.46
C ILE A 149 10.95 -0.08 -7.61
N ALA A 150 12.12 -0.72 -7.61
CA ALA A 150 13.31 -0.26 -6.90
C ALA A 150 13.80 1.11 -7.42
N ASP A 151 13.97 1.24 -8.75
CA ASP A 151 14.45 2.45 -9.42
C ASP A 151 13.50 3.63 -9.18
N ARG A 152 12.20 3.42 -9.40
CA ARG A 152 11.18 4.44 -9.18
C ARG A 152 10.88 4.69 -7.70
N ARG A 153 11.42 3.86 -6.81
CA ARG A 153 11.21 3.89 -5.37
C ARG A 153 9.72 3.90 -5.02
N ILE A 154 8.96 3.03 -5.70
CA ILE A 154 7.56 2.77 -5.41
C ILE A 154 7.53 2.03 -4.07
N THR A 155 6.78 2.56 -3.11
CA THR A 155 6.77 1.99 -1.75
C THR A 155 5.72 0.90 -1.64
N LEU A 156 6.13 -0.23 -1.06
CA LEU A 156 5.25 -1.34 -0.71
C LEU A 156 4.75 -1.16 0.74
N GLU A 157 3.44 -1.20 0.91
CA GLU A 157 2.74 -1.07 2.18
C GLU A 157 2.53 -2.47 2.77
N VAL A 158 3.49 -2.93 3.58
CA VAL A 158 3.58 -4.33 4.05
C VAL A 158 2.75 -4.51 5.33
N CYS A 159 1.86 -5.50 5.32
CA CYS A 159 0.90 -5.75 6.40
C CYS A 159 1.06 -7.18 6.95
N LEU A 160 1.89 -7.36 7.98
CA LEU A 160 2.36 -8.68 8.42
C LEU A 160 1.23 -9.56 8.97
N THR A 161 0.47 -9.04 9.94
CA THR A 161 -0.62 -9.81 10.55
C THR A 161 -1.74 -10.07 9.54
N SER A 162 -2.06 -9.09 8.70
CA SER A 162 -3.07 -9.25 7.65
C SER A 162 -2.66 -10.36 6.69
N ASN A 163 -1.44 -10.32 6.14
CA ASN A 163 -0.94 -11.34 5.24
C ASN A 163 -0.93 -12.74 5.86
N LEU A 164 -0.56 -12.88 7.14
CA LEU A 164 -0.61 -14.17 7.83
C LEU A 164 -2.05 -14.71 7.96
N GLN A 165 -3.04 -13.84 8.06
CA GLN A 165 -4.46 -14.21 8.20
C GLN A 165 -5.14 -14.46 6.84
N THR A 166 -4.71 -13.77 5.78
CA THR A 166 -5.35 -13.80 4.46
C THR A 166 -4.66 -14.75 3.48
N ASN A 167 -3.38 -15.05 3.69
CA ASN A 167 -2.61 -15.92 2.79
C ASN A 167 -2.66 -17.39 3.26
N PRO A 168 -3.35 -18.29 2.53
CA PRO A 168 -3.46 -19.69 2.93
C PRO A 168 -2.13 -20.47 2.84
N ASN A 169 -1.14 -19.94 2.12
CA ASN A 169 0.17 -20.56 1.95
C ASN A 169 1.20 -20.09 2.99
N MET A 170 0.82 -19.15 3.87
CA MET A 170 1.70 -18.63 4.92
C MET A 170 1.34 -19.23 6.27
N SER A 171 2.20 -20.09 6.80
CA SER A 171 2.00 -20.75 8.09
C SER A 171 2.64 -19.99 9.25
N SER A 172 3.64 -19.16 8.95
CA SER A 172 4.36 -18.37 9.94
C SER A 172 4.92 -17.07 9.35
N LEU A 173 5.18 -16.08 10.20
CA LEU A 173 5.83 -14.83 9.77
C LEU A 173 7.22 -15.05 9.19
N ALA A 174 7.93 -16.13 9.54
CA ALA A 174 9.25 -16.42 8.99
C ALA A 174 9.23 -16.67 7.47
N GLU A 175 8.07 -17.06 6.92
CA GLU A 175 7.83 -17.28 5.49
C GLU A 175 7.43 -15.98 4.77
N HIS A 176 7.23 -14.88 5.49
CA HIS A 176 6.78 -13.63 4.88
C HIS A 176 7.84 -13.08 3.92
N SER A 177 7.39 -12.70 2.72
CA SER A 177 8.23 -12.13 1.66
C SER A 177 8.94 -10.82 2.05
N PHE A 178 8.60 -10.18 3.17
CA PHE A 178 9.18 -8.93 3.62
C PHE A 178 10.70 -8.99 3.74
N LYS A 179 11.24 -10.12 4.21
CA LYS A 179 12.70 -10.32 4.30
C LYS A 179 13.36 -10.28 2.92
N LYS A 180 12.75 -10.91 1.92
CA LYS A 180 13.21 -10.91 0.53
C LYS A 180 13.12 -9.51 -0.08
N LEU A 181 12.00 -8.80 0.12
CA LEU A 181 11.84 -7.41 -0.33
C LEU A 181 12.93 -6.49 0.23
N ARG A 182 13.29 -6.66 1.51
CA ARG A 182 14.37 -5.91 2.16
C ARG A 182 15.76 -6.25 1.61
N GLN A 183 16.05 -7.52 1.32
CA GLN A 183 17.32 -7.94 0.71
C GLN A 183 17.53 -7.30 -0.67
N HIS A 184 16.44 -7.09 -1.42
CA HIS A 184 16.43 -6.34 -2.68
C HIS A 184 16.39 -4.81 -2.51
N ARG A 185 16.52 -4.30 -1.27
CA ARG A 185 16.55 -2.87 -0.93
C ARG A 185 15.33 -2.09 -1.45
N LEU A 186 14.19 -2.76 -1.57
CA LEU A 186 12.93 -2.12 -1.97
C LEU A 186 12.47 -1.15 -0.88
N SER A 187 11.77 -0.10 -1.29
CA SER A 187 11.15 0.82 -0.34
C SER A 187 9.93 0.14 0.28
N THR A 188 10.01 -0.17 1.57
CA THR A 188 8.91 -0.80 2.30
C THR A 188 8.57 0.01 3.54
N THR A 189 7.30 -0.05 3.94
CA THR A 189 6.80 0.46 5.23
C THR A 189 5.91 -0.59 5.86
N ILE A 190 5.86 -0.63 7.19
CA ILE A 190 4.95 -1.52 7.93
C ILE A 190 3.63 -0.81 8.17
N CYS A 191 2.54 -1.49 7.86
CA CYS A 191 1.16 -1.02 7.95
C CYS A 191 0.32 -2.06 8.71
N THR A 192 -0.80 -1.61 9.28
CA THR A 192 -1.73 -2.51 9.98
C THR A 192 -2.76 -3.13 9.06
N ASP A 193 -2.88 -2.63 7.82
CA ASP A 193 -4.07 -2.82 6.98
C ASP A 193 -5.33 -2.39 7.77
N ASN A 194 -6.04 -3.34 8.36
CA ASN A 194 -7.22 -3.14 9.17
C ASN A 194 -6.93 -3.42 10.66
N ARG A 195 -7.13 -2.42 11.53
CA ARG A 195 -6.87 -2.61 12.98
C ARG A 195 -7.89 -3.52 13.66
N THR A 196 -9.16 -3.42 13.28
CA THR A 196 -10.26 -4.13 13.94
C THR A 196 -10.32 -5.61 13.54
N VAL A 197 -10.24 -5.90 12.23
CA VAL A 197 -10.35 -7.28 11.74
C VAL A 197 -9.09 -8.08 12.08
N SER A 198 -7.90 -7.52 11.85
CA SER A 198 -6.65 -8.18 12.23
C SER A 198 -6.30 -8.09 13.71
N ASN A 199 -7.05 -7.34 14.51
CA ASN A 199 -6.81 -7.13 15.95
C ASN A 199 -5.34 -6.76 16.27
N THR A 200 -4.82 -5.74 15.58
CA THR A 200 -3.42 -5.30 15.68
C THR A 200 -3.26 -3.78 15.84
N THR A 201 -2.02 -3.36 16.11
CA THR A 201 -1.62 -1.95 16.23
C THR A 201 -0.30 -1.71 15.50
N VAL A 202 0.02 -0.46 15.18
CA VAL A 202 1.29 -0.10 14.53
C VAL A 202 2.49 -0.61 15.35
N THR A 203 2.46 -0.41 16.67
CA THR A 203 3.51 -0.90 17.57
C THR A 203 3.63 -2.43 17.51
N ARG A 204 2.51 -3.15 17.49
CA ARG A 204 2.53 -4.61 17.39
C ARG A 204 3.14 -5.08 16.07
N GLU A 205 2.75 -4.51 14.94
CA GLU A 205 3.30 -4.87 13.64
C GLU A 205 4.82 -4.60 13.56
N LEU A 206 5.27 -3.45 14.08
CA LEU A 206 6.70 -3.14 14.15
C LEU A 206 7.47 -4.11 15.05
N MET A 207 6.90 -4.49 16.21
CA MET A 207 7.50 -5.49 17.10
C MET A 207 7.61 -6.86 16.43
N LEU A 208 6.56 -7.31 15.73
CA LEU A 208 6.59 -8.55 14.95
C LEU A 208 7.70 -8.54 13.90
N ALA A 209 7.91 -7.41 13.23
CA ALA A 209 8.97 -7.24 12.26
C ALA A 209 10.37 -7.37 12.92
N VAL A 210 10.57 -6.76 14.09
CA VAL A 210 11.83 -6.87 14.85
C VAL A 210 12.07 -8.29 15.34
N GLU A 211 11.08 -8.92 15.97
CA GLU A 211 11.20 -10.22 16.64
C GLU A 211 11.32 -11.39 15.65
N HIS A 212 10.58 -11.36 14.53
CA HIS A 212 10.48 -12.49 13.62
C HIS A 212 11.22 -12.30 12.30
N LEU A 213 11.48 -11.05 11.89
CA LEU A 213 12.01 -10.73 10.55
C LEU A 213 13.38 -10.07 10.57
N GLY A 214 14.02 -10.02 11.75
CA GLY A 214 15.41 -9.59 11.91
C GLY A 214 15.64 -8.15 11.48
N LEU A 215 14.77 -7.23 11.92
CA LEU A 215 14.99 -5.81 11.73
C LEU A 215 15.96 -5.32 12.81
N ASP A 216 17.07 -4.75 12.38
CA ASP A 216 17.95 -4.02 13.28
C ASP A 216 17.45 -2.57 13.48
N GLN A 217 18.18 -1.78 14.29
CA GLN A 217 17.82 -0.40 14.58
C GLN A 217 17.85 0.50 13.34
N HIS A 218 18.76 0.24 12.41
CA HIS A 218 18.90 1.01 11.17
C HIS A 218 17.74 0.68 10.21
N ASP A 219 17.36 -0.60 10.11
CA ASP A 219 16.22 -1.06 9.34
C ASP A 219 14.92 -0.44 9.84
N LEU A 220 14.70 -0.51 11.16
CA LEU A 220 13.51 0.05 11.79
C LEU A 220 13.38 1.55 11.51
N LYS A 221 14.48 2.31 11.66
CA LYS A 221 14.51 3.73 11.29
C LYS A 221 14.18 3.92 9.81
N SER A 222 14.79 3.13 8.94
CA SER A 222 14.62 3.24 7.49
C SER A 222 13.17 3.04 7.07
N ILE A 223 12.50 1.97 7.53
CA ILE A 223 11.12 1.67 7.16
C ILE A 223 10.14 2.75 7.66
N ILE A 224 10.35 3.26 8.88
CA ILE A 224 9.53 4.34 9.44
C ILE A 224 9.71 5.60 8.59
N VAL A 225 10.97 6.00 8.34
CA VAL A 225 11.29 7.19 7.55
C VAL A 225 10.80 7.06 6.11
N TYR A 226 10.84 5.87 5.50
CA TYR A 226 10.27 5.64 4.17
C TYR A 226 8.76 5.87 4.16
N GLY A 227 8.04 5.37 5.16
CA GLY A 227 6.60 5.63 5.32
C GLY A 227 6.28 7.13 5.30
N PHE A 228 7.00 7.93 6.08
CA PHE A 228 6.80 9.39 6.09
C PHE A 228 7.26 10.07 4.80
N LYS A 229 8.40 9.67 4.21
CA LYS A 229 8.87 10.23 2.93
C LYS A 229 7.90 9.94 1.79
N ARG A 230 7.17 8.83 1.85
CA ARG A 230 6.30 8.32 0.79
C ARG A 230 4.81 8.51 1.10
N SER A 231 4.48 9.14 2.22
CA SER A 231 3.12 9.55 2.53
C SER A 231 2.55 10.49 1.48
N PHE A 232 1.24 10.43 1.26
CA PHE A 232 0.52 11.47 0.54
C PHE A 232 0.12 12.56 1.53
N MET A 233 1.10 13.21 2.18
CA MET A 233 0.81 14.27 3.16
C MET A 233 0.07 15.42 2.47
N PRO A 234 -1.04 15.93 3.05
CA PRO A 234 -1.73 17.10 2.51
C PRO A 234 -0.84 18.35 2.55
N GLY A 235 -1.13 19.31 1.67
CA GLY A 235 -0.36 20.55 1.54
C GLY A 235 0.76 20.44 0.53
N THR A 236 1.75 21.32 0.66
CA THR A 236 2.85 21.48 -0.29
C THR A 236 3.98 20.48 -0.02
N TYR A 237 4.81 20.27 -1.05
CA TYR A 237 6.02 19.46 -0.92
C TYR A 237 7.01 20.03 0.12
N LEU A 238 7.11 21.35 0.27
CA LEU A 238 7.98 21.99 1.25
C LEU A 238 7.53 21.72 2.69
N GLU A 239 6.22 21.82 2.95
CA GLU A 239 5.64 21.46 4.26
C GLU A 239 5.88 19.99 4.57
N LYS A 240 5.66 19.10 3.58
CA LYS A 240 5.99 17.68 3.74
C LYS A 240 7.45 17.45 4.08
N ARG A 241 8.38 18.13 3.41
CA ARG A 241 9.81 18.00 3.70
C ARG A 241 10.16 18.45 5.12
N ALA A 242 9.60 19.58 5.56
CA ALA A 242 9.81 20.08 6.92
C ALA A 242 9.24 19.09 7.95
N TYR A 243 8.03 18.57 7.72
CA TYR A 243 7.40 17.58 8.58
C TYR A 243 8.24 16.30 8.68
N VAL A 244 8.64 15.72 7.55
CA VAL A 244 9.51 14.53 7.52
C VAL A 244 10.82 14.77 8.25
N ARG A 245 11.41 15.97 8.13
CA ARG A 245 12.64 16.30 8.87
C ARG A 245 12.39 16.29 10.39
N SER A 246 11.30 16.89 10.85
CA SER A 246 10.95 16.89 12.27
C SER A 246 10.72 15.47 12.83
N ILE A 247 10.19 14.56 12.02
CA ILE A 247 10.02 13.15 12.38
C ILE A 247 11.37 12.45 12.52
N ILE A 248 12.30 12.69 11.59
CA ILE A 248 13.66 12.12 11.66
C ILE A 248 14.38 12.63 12.92
N ASP A 249 14.32 13.93 13.18
CA ASP A 249 14.96 14.54 14.36
C ASP A 249 14.37 13.97 15.65
N TYR A 250 13.05 13.81 15.73
CA TYR A 250 12.41 13.23 16.89
C TYR A 250 12.74 11.74 17.08
N TYR A 251 12.78 10.96 16.01
CA TYR A 251 13.22 9.57 16.08
C TYR A 251 14.64 9.45 16.62
N GLU A 252 15.56 10.28 16.12
CA GLU A 252 16.96 10.29 16.58
C GLU A 252 17.08 10.68 18.05
N GLN A 253 16.30 11.66 18.49
CA GLN A 253 16.21 12.05 19.90
C GLN A 253 15.76 10.86 20.78
N VAL A 254 14.61 10.24 20.45
CA VAL A 254 14.06 9.11 21.21
C VAL A 254 15.03 7.94 21.24
N ALA A 255 15.63 7.60 20.11
CA ALA A 255 16.62 6.52 20.03
C ALA A 255 17.85 6.79 20.92
N ALA A 256 18.35 8.03 20.94
CA ALA A 256 19.47 8.42 21.78
C ALA A 256 19.15 8.35 23.28
N GLU A 257 17.98 8.84 23.69
CA GLU A 257 17.50 8.76 25.08
C GLU A 257 17.41 7.30 25.55
N HIS A 258 16.86 6.40 24.74
CA HIS A 258 16.78 4.97 25.06
C HIS A 258 18.14 4.28 25.09
N ALA A 259 19.03 4.59 24.14
CA ALA A 259 20.39 4.03 24.11
C ALA A 259 21.17 4.39 25.38
N GLN A 260 21.08 5.66 25.81
CA GLN A 260 21.69 6.13 27.06
C GLN A 260 21.11 5.41 28.28
N ALA A 261 19.79 5.28 28.36
CA ALA A 261 19.11 4.61 29.48
C ALA A 261 19.49 3.12 29.61
N HIS A 262 19.92 2.47 28.51
CA HIS A 262 20.26 1.04 28.47
C HIS A 262 21.76 0.77 28.34
N GLY A 263 22.61 1.80 28.45
CA GLY A 263 24.07 1.65 28.35
C GLY A 263 24.57 1.19 26.98
N LEU A 264 23.77 1.36 25.93
CA LEU A 264 24.13 1.01 24.56
C LEU A 264 24.89 2.19 23.94
N ALA A 265 26.01 1.91 23.26
CA ALA A 265 26.70 2.94 22.48
C ALA A 265 25.75 3.48 21.41
N ALA A 266 25.55 4.80 21.34
CA ALA A 266 24.77 5.43 20.29
C ALA A 266 25.37 5.03 18.93
N GLY A 267 24.64 4.21 18.17
CA GLY A 267 25.07 3.77 16.85
C GLY A 267 25.35 4.99 15.98
N LYS A 268 26.54 5.06 15.39
CA LYS A 268 26.90 6.16 14.48
C LYS A 268 25.89 6.19 13.34
N ALA A 269 25.19 7.32 13.19
CA ALA A 269 24.35 7.59 12.03
C ALA A 269 25.23 7.57 10.77
N GLY A 270 25.03 6.57 9.91
CA GLY A 270 25.54 6.51 8.54
C GLY A 270 24.45 6.94 7.56
#